data_AF-A0A914QQY0-F1
#
_entry.id   AF-A0A914QQY0-F1
#
_cell.length_a   1.000
_cell.length_b   1.000
_cell.length_c   1.000
_cell.angle_alpha   90.00
_cell.angle_beta   90.00
_cell.angle_gamma   90.00
#
_symmetry.space_group_name_H-M   'P 1'
#
loop_
_entity.id
_entity.type
_entity.pdbx_description
1 polymer ?
#
loop_
_entity_poly.entity_id
_entity_poly.type
_entity_poly.pdbx_seq_one_letter_code
_entity_poly.pdbx_strand_id
1 'polypeptide(L)'
;METVRNNVIEAEGLYKKALNLNPSHSEALIRRAKTLPLVEEIDNNMFREIRKKREMFIKIPRWNSGLKRAMRESYFQHIYHTVALEGNTFTLGQTRSILESKLAVAGKSIIEHNEILGMDAALRFLNQTLAHVGSIKIEDILAIHKRVLGFVDPISAGYLRTTQVFVGSFVPTAPEFVRQELDELIEWLNDEETLRIDPVELAAIAHYKLVYIHPFIDGNGRTARLLMNFILMQAGFPPVIIPVEERGKYYLTLKSANDGDLRPFIRFIAKMTDDSLQSFISSASICDPKDCPENGKIGGKDTASKIIETD
;
A
#
# COMPACT_ATOMS: atom_id res chain seq x y z
N MET A 1 17.82 -5.27 -23.34
CA MET A 1 18.22 -4.49 -22.14
C MET A 1 17.53 -5.01 -20.87
N GLU A 2 16.23 -5.30 -20.90
CA GLU A 2 15.47 -5.80 -19.73
C GLU A 2 15.96 -7.17 -19.22
N THR A 3 16.27 -8.10 -20.12
CA THR A 3 16.87 -9.41 -19.76
C THR A 3 18.20 -9.26 -19.01
N VAL A 4 19.04 -8.29 -19.39
CA VAL A 4 20.33 -8.05 -18.73
C VAL A 4 20.12 -7.48 -17.33
N ARG A 5 19.16 -6.56 -17.14
CA ARG A 5 18.81 -6.02 -15.81
C ARG A 5 18.32 -7.13 -14.87
N ASN A 6 17.41 -7.98 -15.36
CA ASN A 6 16.88 -9.09 -14.57
C ASN A 6 17.97 -10.07 -14.16
N ASN A 7 18.89 -10.40 -15.07
CA ASN A 7 20.02 -11.28 -14.77
C ASN A 7 20.94 -10.69 -13.68
N VAL A 8 21.18 -9.37 -13.69
CA VAL A 8 22.03 -8.72 -12.68
C VAL A 8 21.36 -8.70 -11.32
N ILE A 9 20.06 -8.41 -11.25
CA ILE A 9 19.27 -8.46 -10.01
C ILE A 9 19.25 -9.89 -9.44
N GLU A 10 18.97 -10.88 -10.29
CA GLU A 10 18.92 -12.28 -9.87
C GLU A 10 20.28 -12.76 -9.35
N ALA A 11 21.36 -12.45 -10.09
CA ALA A 11 22.72 -12.79 -9.68
C ALA A 11 23.08 -12.17 -8.32
N GLU A 12 22.74 -10.90 -8.09
CA GLU A 12 23.02 -10.25 -6.82
C GLU A 12 22.24 -10.89 -5.66
N GLY A 13 20.97 -11.25 -5.88
CA GLY A 13 20.16 -11.98 -4.92
C GLY A 13 20.75 -13.36 -4.57
N LEU A 14 21.31 -14.07 -5.55
CA LEU A 14 22.01 -15.34 -5.31
C LEU A 14 23.28 -15.14 -4.47
N TYR A 15 24.07 -14.09 -4.74
CA TYR A 15 25.26 -13.78 -3.93
C TYR A 15 24.88 -13.41 -2.50
N LYS A 16 23.80 -12.64 -2.30
CA LYS A 16 23.30 -12.31 -0.96
C LYS A 16 22.86 -13.57 -0.20
N LYS A 17 22.14 -14.48 -0.85
CA LYS A 17 21.77 -15.78 -0.27
C LYS A 17 23.00 -16.61 0.13
N ALA A 18 24.01 -16.67 -0.73
CA ALA A 18 25.26 -17.36 -0.41
C ALA A 18 25.95 -16.77 0.82
N LEU A 19 25.96 -15.43 0.96
CA LEU A 19 26.54 -14.74 2.12
C LEU A 19 25.73 -14.91 3.41
N ASN A 20 24.41 -15.05 3.32
CA ASN A 20 23.58 -15.35 4.49
C ASN A 20 23.86 -16.76 5.02
N LEU A 21 24.18 -17.72 4.15
CA LEU A 21 24.58 -19.09 4.53
C LEU A 21 26.04 -19.17 5.00
N ASN A 22 26.93 -18.43 4.34
CA ASN A 22 28.35 -18.36 4.68
C ASN A 22 28.86 -16.91 4.54
N PRO A 23 28.93 -16.14 5.63
CA PRO A 23 29.36 -14.74 5.60
C PRO A 23 30.76 -14.50 5.01
N SER A 24 31.62 -15.52 5.08
CA SER A 24 33.01 -15.47 4.60
C SER A 24 33.19 -15.99 3.17
N HIS A 25 32.11 -16.17 2.41
CA HIS A 25 32.18 -16.68 1.04
C HIS A 25 32.86 -15.69 0.09
N SER A 26 34.16 -15.91 -0.18
CA SER A 26 35.03 -14.99 -0.93
C SER A 26 34.51 -14.64 -2.33
N GLU A 27 34.07 -15.61 -3.12
CA GLU A 27 33.57 -15.33 -4.47
C GLU A 27 32.27 -14.52 -4.44
N ALA A 28 31.33 -14.83 -3.56
CA ALA A 28 30.09 -14.05 -3.41
C ALA A 28 30.38 -12.59 -3.00
N LEU A 29 31.36 -12.35 -2.12
CA LEU A 29 31.80 -10.98 -1.77
C LEU A 29 32.33 -10.22 -3.00
N ILE A 30 33.25 -10.84 -3.75
CA ILE A 30 33.88 -10.22 -4.94
C ILE A 30 32.83 -9.93 -6.02
N ARG A 31 31.91 -10.88 -6.27
CA ARG A 31 30.87 -10.72 -7.28
C ARG A 31 29.85 -9.66 -6.85
N ARG A 32 29.44 -9.65 -5.57
CA ARG A 32 28.53 -8.66 -5.03
C ARG A 32 29.10 -7.24 -5.08
N ALA A 33 30.40 -7.06 -4.85
CA ALA A 33 31.05 -5.76 -5.00
C ALA A 33 30.92 -5.18 -6.43
N LYS A 34 30.75 -6.04 -7.44
CA LYS A 34 30.52 -5.62 -8.83
C LYS A 34 29.04 -5.41 -9.16
N THR A 35 28.16 -6.27 -8.64
CA THR A 35 26.73 -6.22 -8.99
C THR A 35 25.93 -5.24 -8.15
N LEU A 36 26.31 -4.99 -6.88
CA LEU A 36 25.54 -4.15 -5.97
C LEU A 36 25.35 -2.71 -6.49
N PRO A 37 26.39 -2.00 -6.98
CA PRO A 37 26.21 -0.64 -7.50
C PRO A 37 25.27 -0.60 -8.72
N LEU A 38 25.32 -1.62 -9.57
CA LEU A 38 24.44 -1.73 -10.74
C LEU A 38 22.99 -1.95 -10.32
N VAL A 39 22.78 -2.78 -9.31
CA VAL A 39 21.45 -3.04 -8.75
C VAL A 39 20.88 -1.78 -8.08
N GLU A 40 21.69 -1.06 -7.31
CA GLU A 40 21.31 0.23 -6.71
C GLU A 40 20.95 1.26 -7.78
N GLU A 41 21.71 1.32 -8.88
CA GLU A 41 21.37 2.21 -10.00
C GLU A 41 20.04 1.81 -10.66
N ILE A 42 19.75 0.52 -10.81
CA ILE A 42 18.47 0.03 -11.35
C ILE A 42 17.31 0.42 -10.41
N ASP A 43 17.48 0.24 -9.10
CA ASP A 43 16.45 0.57 -8.10
C ASP A 43 16.20 2.09 -8.05
N ASN A 44 17.26 2.90 -8.06
CA ASN A 44 17.16 4.36 -8.12
C ASN A 44 16.47 4.84 -9.40
N ASN A 45 16.72 4.20 -10.55
CA ASN A 45 16.00 4.47 -11.79
C ASN A 45 14.50 4.19 -11.66
N MET A 46 14.13 3.05 -11.08
CA MET A 46 12.75 2.67 -10.84
C MET A 46 12.02 3.72 -9.98
N PHE A 47 12.62 4.15 -8.87
CA PHE A 47 12.03 5.20 -8.02
C PHE A 47 11.90 6.55 -8.75
N ARG A 48 12.88 6.92 -9.59
CA ARG A 48 12.79 8.14 -10.42
C ARG A 48 11.61 8.11 -11.37
N GLU A 49 11.35 6.98 -12.04
CA GLU A 49 10.21 6.86 -12.95
C GLU A 49 8.87 6.90 -12.22
N ILE A 50 8.78 6.23 -11.08
CA ILE A 50 7.59 6.27 -10.21
C ILE A 50 7.31 7.71 -9.76
N ARG A 51 8.35 8.46 -9.36
CA ARG A 51 8.21 9.87 -8.95
C ARG A 51 7.68 10.76 -10.07
N LYS A 52 8.17 10.59 -11.30
CA LYS A 52 7.65 11.32 -12.47
C LYS A 52 6.16 11.03 -12.69
N LYS A 53 5.75 9.76 -12.62
CA LYS A 53 4.33 9.39 -12.74
C LYS A 53 3.48 9.94 -11.60
N ARG A 54 3.98 9.93 -10.36
CA ARG A 54 3.32 10.59 -9.22
C ARG A 54 3.09 12.08 -9.48
N GLU A 55 4.11 12.79 -9.98
CA GLU A 55 3.97 14.21 -10.33
C GLU A 55 2.93 14.44 -11.43
N MET A 56 2.83 13.55 -12.41
CA MET A 56 1.76 13.59 -13.42
C MET A 56 0.39 13.35 -12.79
N PHE A 57 0.27 12.34 -11.93
CA PHE A 57 -0.97 11.99 -11.24
C PHE A 57 -1.51 13.16 -10.39
N ILE A 58 -0.65 13.81 -9.60
CA ILE A 58 -1.04 14.95 -8.74
C ILE A 58 -1.58 16.13 -9.57
N LYS A 59 -1.11 16.32 -10.80
CA LYS A 59 -1.57 17.39 -11.70
C LYS A 59 -2.97 17.11 -12.29
N ILE A 60 -3.48 15.89 -12.20
CA ILE A 60 -4.81 15.57 -12.73
C ILE A 60 -5.88 16.24 -11.85
N PRO A 61 -6.77 17.06 -12.41
CA PRO A 61 -7.79 17.73 -11.61
C PRO A 61 -8.75 16.76 -10.95
N ARG A 62 -9.08 16.99 -9.67
CA ARG A 62 -10.01 16.15 -8.89
C ARG A 62 -11.41 16.06 -9.50
N TRP A 63 -11.82 17.02 -10.33
CA TRP A 63 -13.11 16.99 -11.02
C TRP A 63 -13.14 16.09 -12.27
N ASN A 64 -11.98 15.61 -12.74
CA ASN A 64 -11.90 14.71 -13.89
C ASN A 64 -12.77 13.45 -13.66
N SER A 65 -13.71 13.20 -14.57
CA SER A 65 -14.70 12.11 -14.45
C SER A 65 -14.05 10.73 -14.49
N GLY A 66 -13.05 10.54 -15.37
CA GLY A 66 -12.27 9.32 -15.47
C GLY A 66 -11.54 8.99 -14.17
N LEU A 67 -10.90 9.98 -13.55
CA LEU A 67 -10.25 9.84 -12.25
C LEU A 67 -11.26 9.53 -11.15
N LYS A 68 -12.40 10.24 -11.07
CA LYS A 68 -13.45 9.97 -10.06
C LYS A 68 -13.96 8.54 -10.17
N ARG A 69 -14.21 8.06 -11.39
CA ARG A 69 -14.64 6.68 -11.64
C ARG A 69 -13.56 5.70 -11.21
N ALA A 70 -12.31 5.92 -11.60
CA ALA A 70 -11.19 5.06 -11.21
C ALA A 70 -11.00 5.00 -9.68
N MET A 71 -11.12 6.13 -8.97
CA MET A 71 -11.04 6.19 -7.51
C MET A 71 -12.17 5.38 -6.85
N ARG A 72 -13.39 5.47 -7.37
CA ARG A 72 -14.53 4.69 -6.87
C ARG A 72 -14.33 3.19 -7.10
N GLU A 73 -13.89 2.79 -8.30
CA GLU A 73 -13.66 1.37 -8.60
C GLU A 73 -12.48 0.80 -7.80
N SER A 74 -11.40 1.58 -7.66
CA SER A 74 -10.24 1.24 -6.83
C SER A 74 -10.62 0.98 -5.37
N TYR A 75 -11.60 1.72 -4.81
CA TYR A 75 -12.10 1.48 -3.46
C TYR A 75 -12.61 0.04 -3.26
N PHE A 76 -13.45 -0.45 -4.19
CA PHE A 76 -13.99 -1.81 -4.12
C PHE A 76 -12.92 -2.86 -4.41
N GLN A 77 -12.03 -2.59 -5.37
CA GLN A 77 -10.93 -3.49 -5.70
C GLN A 77 -9.94 -3.63 -4.54
N HIS A 78 -9.64 -2.54 -3.81
CA HIS A 78 -8.74 -2.57 -2.65
C HIS A 78 -9.29 -3.50 -1.57
N ILE A 79 -10.57 -3.34 -1.22
CA ILE A 79 -11.23 -4.19 -0.22
C ILE A 79 -11.26 -5.65 -0.68
N TYR A 80 -11.65 -5.92 -1.92
CA TYR A 80 -11.69 -7.28 -2.47
C TYR A 80 -10.30 -7.95 -2.41
N HIS A 81 -9.28 -7.31 -2.97
CA HIS A 81 -7.95 -7.92 -3.06
C HIS A 81 -7.30 -8.10 -1.70
N THR A 82 -7.45 -7.13 -0.77
CA THR A 82 -6.82 -7.23 0.54
C THR A 82 -7.44 -8.31 1.43
N VAL A 83 -8.75 -8.57 1.36
CA VAL A 83 -9.36 -9.71 2.08
C VAL A 83 -9.09 -11.05 1.37
N ALA A 84 -9.07 -11.06 0.04
CA ALA A 84 -8.80 -12.27 -0.73
C ALA A 84 -7.35 -12.78 -0.55
N LEU A 85 -6.39 -11.88 -0.31
CA LEU A 85 -5.01 -12.24 0.09
C LEU A 85 -4.94 -13.05 1.39
N GLU A 86 -5.91 -12.86 2.29
CA GLU A 86 -6.04 -13.60 3.56
C GLU A 86 -6.89 -14.88 3.40
N GLY A 87 -7.47 -15.12 2.22
CA GLY A 87 -8.26 -16.32 1.93
C GLY A 87 -9.77 -16.14 1.89
N ASN A 88 -10.26 -14.90 1.99
CA ASN A 88 -11.68 -14.61 1.79
C ASN A 88 -12.12 -15.00 0.36
N THR A 89 -13.26 -15.68 0.26
CA THR A 89 -13.73 -16.36 -0.97
C THR A 89 -14.74 -15.54 -1.78
N PHE A 90 -15.05 -14.31 -1.35
CA PHE A 90 -15.94 -13.43 -2.08
C PHE A 90 -15.39 -13.06 -3.45
N THR A 91 -16.25 -12.96 -4.46
CA THR A 91 -15.86 -12.34 -5.73
C THR A 91 -15.88 -10.81 -5.61
N LEU A 92 -15.23 -10.11 -6.55
CA LEU A 92 -15.30 -8.65 -6.61
C LEU A 92 -16.75 -8.15 -6.73
N GLY A 93 -17.58 -8.82 -7.54
CA GLY A 93 -18.99 -8.46 -7.71
C GLY A 93 -19.81 -8.64 -6.43
N GLN A 94 -19.57 -9.72 -5.69
CA GLN A 94 -20.22 -9.94 -4.39
C GLN A 94 -19.75 -8.92 -3.34
N THR A 95 -18.45 -8.64 -3.30
CA THR A 95 -17.87 -7.61 -2.42
C THR A 95 -18.49 -6.25 -2.67
N ARG A 96 -18.59 -5.84 -3.95
CA ARG A 96 -19.26 -4.61 -4.36
C ARG A 96 -20.73 -4.59 -3.94
N SER A 97 -21.45 -5.68 -4.19
CA SER A 97 -22.87 -5.79 -3.82
C SER A 97 -23.10 -5.56 -2.34
N ILE A 98 -22.30 -6.17 -1.46
CA ILE A 98 -22.37 -5.94 0.00
C ILE A 98 -22.14 -4.47 0.33
N LEU A 99 -21.10 -3.86 -0.25
CA LEU A 99 -20.70 -2.51 0.10
C LEU A 99 -21.69 -1.45 -0.39
N GLU A 100 -22.33 -1.66 -1.55
CA GLU A 100 -23.31 -0.74 -2.13
C GLU A 100 -24.73 -0.97 -1.59
N SER A 101 -25.20 -2.22 -1.57
CA SER A 101 -26.59 -2.55 -1.18
C SER A 101 -26.78 -2.78 0.32
N LYS A 102 -25.70 -3.06 1.06
CA LYS A 102 -25.72 -3.52 2.46
C LYS A 102 -26.51 -4.81 2.68
N LEU A 103 -26.74 -5.59 1.63
CA LEU A 103 -27.40 -6.90 1.70
C LEU A 103 -26.38 -8.03 1.83
N ALA A 104 -26.70 -9.03 2.65
CA ALA A 104 -25.89 -10.22 2.79
C ALA A 104 -26.02 -11.13 1.55
N VAL A 105 -24.95 -11.86 1.25
CA VAL A 105 -24.88 -12.85 0.17
C VAL A 105 -25.10 -14.25 0.77
N ALA A 106 -26.17 -14.91 0.35
CA ALA A 106 -26.49 -16.26 0.82
C ALA A 106 -25.38 -17.26 0.47
N GLY A 107 -25.14 -18.23 1.36
CA GLY A 107 -24.16 -19.30 1.16
C GLY A 107 -22.70 -18.90 1.41
N LYS A 108 -22.45 -17.71 1.97
CA LYS A 108 -21.12 -17.22 2.35
C LYS A 108 -20.98 -17.07 3.87
N SER A 109 -19.75 -17.18 4.38
CA SER A 109 -19.49 -17.08 5.82
C SER A 109 -19.82 -15.68 6.34
N ILE A 110 -20.43 -15.60 7.52
CA ILE A 110 -20.66 -14.32 8.21
C ILE A 110 -19.33 -13.64 8.54
N ILE A 111 -18.31 -14.42 8.89
CA ILE A 111 -16.96 -13.89 9.16
C ILE A 111 -16.42 -13.19 7.92
N GLU A 112 -16.51 -13.82 6.74
CA GLU A 112 -16.04 -13.22 5.48
C GLU A 112 -16.79 -11.92 5.12
N HIS A 113 -18.10 -11.83 5.42
CA HIS A 113 -18.84 -10.57 5.28
C HIS A 113 -18.29 -9.51 6.23
N ASN A 114 -18.05 -9.89 7.49
CA ASN A 114 -17.57 -8.97 8.52
C ASN A 114 -16.15 -8.47 8.23
N GLU A 115 -15.30 -9.27 7.60
CA GLU A 115 -13.99 -8.82 7.11
C GLU A 115 -14.11 -7.73 6.05
N ILE A 116 -15.04 -7.90 5.09
CA ILE A 116 -15.31 -6.88 4.05
C ILE A 116 -15.81 -5.58 4.70
N LEU A 117 -16.73 -5.68 5.67
CA LEU A 117 -17.26 -4.51 6.38
C LEU A 117 -16.20 -3.83 7.27
N GLY A 118 -15.31 -4.61 7.90
CA GLY A 118 -14.21 -4.09 8.69
C GLY A 118 -13.18 -3.36 7.83
N MET A 119 -12.83 -3.92 6.69
CA MET A 119 -11.96 -3.27 5.72
C MET A 119 -12.58 -1.98 5.15
N ASP A 120 -13.88 -1.98 4.85
CA ASP A 120 -14.63 -0.78 4.45
C ASP A 120 -14.58 0.31 5.51
N ALA A 121 -14.82 -0.03 6.78
CA ALA A 121 -14.73 0.91 7.89
C ALA A 121 -13.30 1.46 8.07
N ALA A 122 -12.29 0.60 7.95
CA ALA A 122 -10.89 0.99 8.08
C ALA A 122 -10.44 1.92 6.94
N LEU A 123 -10.84 1.64 5.69
CA LEU A 123 -10.47 2.46 4.54
C LEU A 123 -11.17 3.83 4.56
N ARG A 124 -12.44 3.90 5.01
CA ARG A 124 -13.10 5.19 5.26
C ARG A 124 -12.38 6.01 6.33
N PHE A 125 -11.97 5.37 7.42
CA PHE A 125 -11.23 6.03 8.49
C PHE A 125 -9.88 6.56 7.99
N LEU A 126 -9.15 5.78 7.20
CA LEU A 126 -7.89 6.21 6.60
C LEU A 126 -8.11 7.45 5.71
N ASN A 127 -9.12 7.43 4.84
CA ASN A 127 -9.45 8.56 3.97
C ASN A 127 -9.85 9.83 4.74
N GLN A 128 -10.52 9.70 5.88
CA GLN A 128 -10.86 10.83 6.75
C GLN A 128 -9.65 11.35 7.51
N THR A 129 -8.79 10.44 8.00
CA THR A 129 -7.60 10.78 8.79
C THR A 129 -6.54 11.47 7.93
N LEU A 130 -6.45 11.11 6.64
CA LEU A 130 -5.60 11.81 5.66
C LEU A 130 -5.91 13.31 5.52
N ALA A 131 -7.07 13.80 5.98
CA ALA A 131 -7.35 15.24 6.05
C ALA A 131 -6.45 15.97 7.06
N HIS A 132 -5.84 15.24 8.00
CA HIS A 132 -4.90 15.75 8.98
C HIS A 132 -3.49 15.23 8.65
N VAL A 133 -2.73 16.03 7.90
CA VAL A 133 -1.31 15.74 7.63
C VAL A 133 -0.54 15.88 8.94
N GLY A 134 0.12 14.81 9.38
CA GLY A 134 0.85 14.79 10.65
C GLY A 134 1.64 13.50 10.87
N SER A 135 2.36 13.47 11.98
CA SER A 135 3.14 12.32 12.46
C SER A 135 2.24 11.10 12.65
N ILE A 136 2.69 9.92 12.21
CA ILE A 136 1.99 8.65 12.45
C ILE A 136 2.19 8.27 13.91
N LYS A 137 1.11 7.92 14.63
CA LYS A 137 1.17 7.48 16.02
C LYS A 137 0.74 6.04 16.18
N ILE A 138 1.09 5.44 17.32
CA ILE A 138 0.65 4.08 17.66
C ILE A 138 -0.88 3.99 17.69
N GLU A 139 -1.57 5.05 18.15
CA GLU A 139 -3.03 5.11 18.18
C GLU A 139 -3.65 4.98 16.78
N ASP A 140 -2.98 5.46 15.73
CA ASP A 140 -3.46 5.32 14.36
C ASP A 140 -3.44 3.85 13.94
N ILE A 141 -2.37 3.11 14.26
CA ILE A 141 -2.25 1.67 13.98
C ILE A 141 -3.32 0.88 14.75
N LEU A 142 -3.50 1.18 16.04
CA LEU A 142 -4.54 0.55 16.87
C LEU A 142 -5.95 0.88 16.35
N ALA A 143 -6.19 2.12 15.92
CA ALA A 143 -7.47 2.57 15.38
C ALA A 143 -7.80 1.95 14.02
N ILE A 144 -6.79 1.75 13.16
CA ILE A 144 -6.91 1.00 11.91
C ILE A 144 -7.27 -0.46 12.26
N HIS A 145 -6.48 -1.12 13.09
CA HIS A 145 -6.69 -2.52 13.45
C HIS A 145 -8.07 -2.75 14.12
N LYS A 146 -8.50 -1.84 14.99
CA LYS A 146 -9.83 -1.87 15.62
C LYS A 146 -10.97 -1.91 14.60
N ARG A 147 -10.82 -1.22 13.46
CA ARG A 147 -11.83 -1.23 12.40
C ARG A 147 -11.72 -2.46 11.52
N VAL A 148 -10.49 -2.90 11.21
CA VAL A 148 -10.22 -4.11 10.43
C VAL A 148 -10.89 -5.33 11.07
N LEU A 149 -10.70 -5.53 12.39
CA LEU A 149 -11.26 -6.69 13.09
C LEU A 149 -12.55 -6.43 13.87
N GLY A 150 -13.02 -5.19 14.01
CA GLY A 150 -14.12 -4.85 14.91
C GLY A 150 -15.44 -5.59 14.65
N PHE A 151 -15.69 -6.01 13.40
CA PHE A 151 -16.86 -6.83 13.07
C PHE A 151 -16.61 -8.34 13.18
N VAL A 152 -15.36 -8.78 13.19
CA VAL A 152 -14.98 -10.20 13.21
C VAL A 152 -14.71 -10.65 14.65
N ASP A 153 -13.82 -9.94 15.34
CA ASP A 153 -13.44 -10.16 16.72
C ASP A 153 -13.37 -8.82 17.47
N PRO A 154 -14.49 -8.31 17.98
CA PRO A 154 -14.54 -7.04 18.70
C PRO A 154 -13.77 -7.05 20.03
N ILE A 155 -13.43 -8.23 20.57
CA ILE A 155 -12.73 -8.37 21.84
C ILE A 155 -11.24 -8.06 21.63
N SER A 156 -10.63 -8.61 20.58
CA SER A 156 -9.22 -8.41 20.26
C SER A 156 -8.96 -7.18 19.38
N ALA A 157 -9.99 -6.61 18.76
CA ALA A 157 -9.89 -5.48 17.85
C ALA A 157 -9.25 -4.24 18.51
N GLY A 158 -8.09 -3.85 18.00
CA GLY A 158 -7.31 -2.69 18.50
C GLY A 158 -6.47 -2.95 19.75
N TYR A 159 -6.35 -4.21 20.18
CA TYR A 159 -5.52 -4.59 21.33
C TYR A 159 -4.32 -5.43 20.90
N LEU A 160 -3.16 -5.15 21.50
CA LEU A 160 -1.95 -5.94 21.30
C LEU A 160 -2.13 -7.34 21.88
N ARG A 161 -1.53 -8.34 21.24
CA ARG A 161 -1.56 -9.72 21.74
C ARG A 161 -0.74 -9.85 23.02
N THR A 162 -1.20 -10.73 23.91
CA THR A 162 -0.49 -11.10 25.15
C THR A 162 0.10 -12.50 25.08
N THR A 163 -0.11 -13.21 23.97
CA THR A 163 0.35 -14.58 23.75
C THR A 163 1.28 -14.64 22.54
N GLN A 164 2.10 -15.70 22.50
CA GLN A 164 2.95 -15.95 21.34
C GLN A 164 2.14 -16.59 20.20
N VAL A 165 2.45 -16.19 18.97
CA VAL A 165 1.82 -16.68 17.74
C VAL A 165 2.88 -17.18 16.76
N PHE A 166 2.46 -17.91 15.72
CA PHE A 166 3.35 -18.49 14.71
C PHE A 166 2.79 -18.22 13.32
N VAL A 167 3.64 -17.72 12.41
CA VAL A 167 3.24 -17.34 11.05
C VAL A 167 3.98 -18.22 10.05
N GLY A 168 3.38 -19.36 9.71
CA GLY A 168 4.07 -20.39 8.93
C GLY A 168 5.30 -20.91 9.67
N SER A 169 6.49 -20.73 9.10
CA SER A 169 7.77 -21.09 9.72
C SER A 169 8.44 -19.94 10.49
N PHE A 170 7.83 -18.76 10.52
CA PHE A 170 8.37 -17.57 11.18
C PHE A 170 7.78 -17.41 12.59
N VAL A 171 8.65 -17.12 13.55
CA VAL A 171 8.30 -16.80 14.94
C VAL A 171 8.43 -15.29 15.11
N PRO A 172 7.31 -14.55 15.27
CA PRO A 172 7.35 -13.12 15.53
C PRO A 172 7.89 -12.77 16.92
N THR A 173 8.06 -11.47 17.13
CA THR A 173 8.45 -10.82 18.39
C THR A 173 7.74 -11.44 19.60
N ALA A 174 8.40 -11.62 20.74
CA ALA A 174 7.71 -12.12 21.93
C ALA A 174 6.69 -11.07 22.44
N PRO A 175 5.51 -11.47 22.96
CA PRO A 175 4.45 -10.53 23.31
C PRO A 175 4.89 -9.42 24.28
N GLU A 176 5.85 -9.71 25.18
CA GLU A 176 6.44 -8.76 26.12
C GLU A 176 7.24 -7.62 25.45
N PHE A 177 7.77 -7.83 24.23
CA PHE A 177 8.53 -6.84 23.47
C PHE A 177 7.71 -6.13 22.40
N VAL A 178 6.49 -6.62 22.08
CA VAL A 178 5.64 -6.07 21.01
C VAL A 178 5.41 -4.57 21.17
N ARG A 179 5.13 -4.11 22.39
CA ARG A 179 4.88 -2.69 22.64
C ARG A 179 6.12 -1.84 22.35
N GLN A 180 7.29 -2.28 22.85
CA GLN A 180 8.54 -1.58 22.65
C GLN A 180 8.89 -1.49 21.15
N GLU A 181 8.81 -2.60 20.41
CA GLU A 181 9.14 -2.59 18.97
C GLU A 181 8.15 -1.76 18.14
N LEU A 182 6.89 -1.65 18.57
CA LEU A 182 5.94 -0.72 17.95
C LEU A 182 6.30 0.73 18.23
N ASP A 183 6.70 1.07 19.46
CA ASP A 183 7.15 2.41 19.80
C ASP A 183 8.41 2.77 18.96
N GLU A 184 9.37 1.85 18.82
CA GLU A 184 10.55 1.99 17.95
C GLU A 184 10.18 2.15 16.46
N LEU A 185 9.16 1.42 15.97
CA LEU A 185 8.64 1.60 14.61
C LEU A 185 8.06 3.00 14.41
N ILE A 186 7.33 3.52 15.39
CA ILE A 186 6.74 4.86 15.33
C ILE A 186 7.82 5.94 15.41
N GLU A 187 8.81 5.80 16.29
CA GLU A 187 9.97 6.70 16.35
C GLU A 187 10.69 6.73 15.00
N TRP A 188 10.99 5.57 14.44
CA TRP A 188 11.63 5.46 13.12
C TRP A 188 10.78 6.11 12.02
N LEU A 189 9.47 5.89 11.97
CA LEU A 189 8.58 6.49 10.96
C LEU A 189 8.56 8.03 10.98
N ASN A 190 8.87 8.64 12.13
CA ASN A 190 8.82 10.09 12.32
C ASN A 190 10.22 10.73 12.39
N ASP A 191 11.29 9.95 12.27
CA ASP A 191 12.67 10.43 12.27
C ASP A 191 13.02 11.23 11.01
N GLU A 192 13.79 12.32 11.17
CA GLU A 192 14.11 13.24 10.07
C GLU A 192 14.93 12.59 8.94
N GLU A 193 15.84 11.68 9.27
CA GLU A 193 16.62 10.97 8.25
C GLU A 193 15.75 9.96 7.52
N THR A 194 14.89 9.26 8.25
CA THR A 194 13.94 8.31 7.68
C THR A 194 12.94 8.98 6.73
N LEU A 195 12.50 10.20 7.04
CA LEU A 195 11.62 10.99 6.16
C LEU A 195 12.29 11.42 4.83
N ARG A 196 13.62 11.27 4.69
CA ARG A 196 14.34 11.50 3.42
C ARG A 196 14.38 10.29 2.51
N ILE A 197 14.01 9.11 3.01
CA ILE A 197 13.91 7.88 2.21
C ILE A 197 12.79 8.05 1.17
N ASP A 198 12.91 7.37 0.01
CA ASP A 198 11.84 7.39 -0.98
C ASP A 198 10.52 6.86 -0.35
N PRO A 199 9.37 7.54 -0.52
CA PRO A 199 8.13 7.14 0.13
C PRO A 199 7.68 5.71 -0.17
N VAL A 200 8.03 5.17 -1.35
CA VAL A 200 7.71 3.79 -1.72
C VAL A 200 8.54 2.80 -0.90
N GLU A 201 9.82 3.09 -0.74
CA GLU A 201 10.73 2.31 0.11
C GLU A 201 10.32 2.41 1.58
N LEU A 202 10.03 3.62 2.07
CA LEU A 202 9.53 3.86 3.42
C LEU A 202 8.27 3.03 3.71
N ALA A 203 7.28 3.06 2.83
CA ALA A 203 6.04 2.32 2.96
C ALA A 203 6.25 0.79 2.94
N ALA A 204 7.16 0.30 2.10
CA ALA A 204 7.51 -1.12 2.04
C ALA A 204 8.22 -1.59 3.31
N ILE A 205 9.17 -0.81 3.83
CA ILE A 205 9.87 -1.11 5.08
C ILE A 205 8.89 -1.09 6.27
N ALA A 206 8.03 -0.07 6.35
CA ALA A 206 7.01 0.04 7.39
C ALA A 206 6.04 -1.14 7.39
N HIS A 207 5.56 -1.54 6.21
CA HIS A 207 4.75 -2.73 6.04
C HIS A 207 5.48 -3.97 6.57
N TYR A 208 6.72 -4.19 6.13
CA TYR A 208 7.50 -5.35 6.55
C TYR A 208 7.73 -5.38 8.06
N LYS A 209 8.15 -4.26 8.66
CA LYS A 209 8.36 -4.14 10.11
C LYS A 209 7.10 -4.49 10.89
N LEU A 210 5.92 -3.97 10.49
CA LEU A 210 4.67 -4.30 11.19
C LEU A 210 4.31 -5.79 11.09
N VAL A 211 4.50 -6.41 9.91
CA VAL A 211 4.27 -7.85 9.71
C VAL A 211 5.26 -8.69 10.52
N TYR A 212 6.51 -8.25 10.63
CA TYR A 212 7.57 -8.90 11.40
C TYR A 212 7.30 -8.86 12.91
N ILE A 213 6.94 -7.68 13.45
CA ILE A 213 6.54 -7.50 14.87
C ILE A 213 5.30 -8.34 15.18
N HIS A 214 4.35 -8.37 14.23
CA HIS A 214 3.10 -9.11 14.31
C HIS A 214 2.32 -8.80 15.60
N PRO A 215 1.93 -7.53 15.84
CA PRO A 215 1.47 -7.07 17.16
C PRO A 215 0.09 -7.58 17.58
N PHE A 216 -0.73 -8.09 16.66
CA PHE A 216 -2.11 -8.50 16.91
C PHE A 216 -2.29 -10.02 16.80
N ILE A 217 -3.38 -10.56 17.35
CA ILE A 217 -3.72 -11.99 17.23
C ILE A 217 -4.08 -12.37 15.78
N ASP A 218 -4.79 -11.50 15.08
CA ASP A 218 -5.13 -11.60 13.64
C ASP A 218 -5.16 -10.17 13.05
N GLY A 219 -5.31 -10.04 11.73
CA GLY A 219 -5.48 -8.74 11.07
C GLY A 219 -4.16 -8.02 10.77
N ASN A 220 -3.01 -8.61 11.08
CA ASN A 220 -1.68 -8.01 10.88
C ASN A 220 -1.41 -7.67 9.41
N GLY A 221 -1.64 -8.61 8.48
CA GLY A 221 -1.42 -8.38 7.04
C GLY A 221 -2.30 -7.26 6.48
N ARG A 222 -3.60 -7.27 6.82
CA ARG A 222 -4.58 -6.24 6.44
C ARG A 222 -4.18 -4.86 6.98
N THR A 223 -3.77 -4.80 8.26
CA THR A 223 -3.32 -3.56 8.91
C THR A 223 -2.01 -3.05 8.30
N ALA A 224 -1.06 -3.92 7.99
CA ALA A 224 0.21 -3.54 7.35
C ALA A 224 0.01 -2.97 5.95
N ARG A 225 -0.88 -3.54 5.14
CA ARG A 225 -1.24 -3.00 3.82
C ARG A 225 -1.98 -1.67 3.91
N LEU A 226 -2.76 -1.44 4.96
CA LEU A 226 -3.38 -0.14 5.22
C LEU A 226 -2.36 0.89 5.70
N LEU A 227 -1.43 0.54 6.59
CA LEU A 227 -0.33 1.43 7.00
C LEU A 227 0.54 1.84 5.80
N MET A 228 0.89 0.88 4.93
CA MET A 228 1.59 1.13 3.67
C MET A 228 0.83 2.15 2.81
N ASN A 229 -0.47 1.95 2.62
CA ASN A 229 -1.31 2.87 1.86
C ASN A 229 -1.41 4.24 2.53
N PHE A 230 -1.46 4.31 3.86
CA PHE A 230 -1.50 5.57 4.59
C PHE A 230 -0.24 6.40 4.32
N ILE A 231 0.94 5.80 4.41
CA ILE A 231 2.23 6.45 4.10
C ILE A 231 2.27 6.93 2.65
N LEU A 232 1.92 6.07 1.70
CA LEU A 232 1.92 6.40 0.27
C LEU A 232 0.94 7.54 -0.04
N MET A 233 -0.27 7.51 0.53
CA MET A 233 -1.29 8.52 0.28
C MET A 233 -0.96 9.86 0.94
N GLN A 234 -0.32 9.88 2.12
CA GLN A 234 0.27 11.10 2.69
C GLN A 234 1.34 11.68 1.77
N ALA A 235 2.13 10.82 1.13
CA ALA A 235 3.05 11.21 0.07
C ALA A 235 2.36 11.46 -1.28
N GLY A 236 1.04 11.59 -1.38
CA GLY A 236 0.36 11.98 -2.63
C GLY A 236 0.34 10.92 -3.74
N PHE A 237 0.56 9.65 -3.39
CA PHE A 237 0.28 8.52 -4.27
C PHE A 237 -1.21 8.16 -4.20
N PRO A 238 -1.78 7.55 -5.26
CA PRO A 238 -3.09 6.91 -5.17
C PRO A 238 -3.05 5.68 -4.24
N PRO A 239 -4.21 5.14 -3.83
CA PRO A 239 -4.27 3.84 -3.17
C PRO A 239 -3.58 2.77 -4.02
N VAL A 240 -2.65 2.04 -3.41
CA VAL A 240 -1.92 0.92 -4.01
C VAL A 240 -2.59 -0.38 -3.63
N ILE A 241 -2.90 -1.16 -4.66
CA ILE A 241 -3.55 -2.46 -4.56
C ILE A 241 -2.51 -3.53 -4.85
N ILE A 242 -2.44 -4.54 -3.97
CA ILE A 242 -1.72 -5.78 -4.24
C ILE A 242 -2.75 -6.79 -4.73
N PRO A 243 -2.78 -7.14 -6.04
CA PRO A 243 -3.76 -8.08 -6.57
C PRO A 243 -3.62 -9.45 -5.92
N VAL A 244 -4.74 -10.17 -5.77
CA VAL A 244 -4.74 -11.51 -5.14
C VAL A 244 -4.01 -12.53 -6.02
N GLU A 245 -3.96 -12.26 -7.32
CA GLU A 245 -3.20 -13.01 -8.31
C GLU A 245 -1.69 -12.97 -8.04
N GLU A 246 -1.21 -11.91 -7.38
CA GLU A 246 0.20 -11.75 -6.99
C GLU A 246 0.50 -12.32 -5.59
N ARG A 247 -0.46 -12.99 -4.93
CA ARG A 247 -0.33 -13.56 -3.57
C ARG A 247 0.96 -14.38 -3.39
N GLY A 248 1.27 -15.24 -4.35
CA GLY A 248 2.48 -16.07 -4.29
C GLY A 248 3.77 -15.25 -4.26
N LYS A 249 3.87 -14.21 -5.10
CA LYS A 249 5.04 -13.31 -5.14
C LYS A 249 5.11 -12.41 -3.91
N TYR A 250 3.97 -11.95 -3.40
CA TYR A 250 3.89 -11.18 -2.15
C TYR A 250 4.50 -11.95 -0.97
N TYR A 251 4.08 -13.20 -0.74
CA TYR A 251 4.64 -14.01 0.35
C TYR A 251 6.10 -14.44 0.08
N LEU A 252 6.48 -14.69 -1.17
CA LEU A 252 7.86 -15.03 -1.53
C LEU A 252 8.85 -13.89 -1.24
N THR A 253 8.44 -12.64 -1.50
CA THR A 253 9.27 -11.46 -1.25
C THR A 253 9.35 -11.13 0.24
N LEU A 254 8.27 -11.33 1.01
CA LEU A 254 8.32 -11.28 2.48
C LEU A 254 9.23 -12.35 3.08
N LYS A 255 9.24 -13.57 2.52
CA LYS A 255 10.18 -14.62 2.93
C LYS A 255 11.63 -14.20 2.71
N SER A 256 11.93 -13.62 1.53
CA SER A 256 13.27 -13.11 1.22
C SER A 256 13.69 -12.00 2.20
N ALA A 257 12.74 -11.18 2.64
CA ALA A 257 12.97 -10.15 3.64
C ALA A 257 13.31 -10.74 5.02
N ASN A 258 12.60 -11.77 5.46
CA ASN A 258 12.94 -12.52 6.69
C ASN A 258 14.34 -13.16 6.61
N ASP A 259 14.76 -13.56 5.40
CA ASP A 259 16.10 -14.09 5.15
C ASP A 259 17.18 -12.98 5.05
N GLY A 260 16.81 -11.70 5.24
CA GLY A 260 17.74 -10.56 5.31
C GLY A 260 17.97 -9.81 3.99
N ASP A 261 17.12 -10.00 2.98
CA ASP A 261 17.08 -9.14 1.78
C ASP A 261 15.68 -8.58 1.52
N LEU A 262 15.51 -7.30 1.86
CA LEU A 262 14.24 -6.59 1.73
C LEU A 262 14.00 -6.02 0.33
N ARG A 263 15.05 -5.90 -0.52
CA ARG A 263 14.94 -5.27 -1.84
C ARG A 263 13.93 -5.96 -2.77
N PRO A 264 13.79 -7.31 -2.80
CA PRO A 264 12.73 -7.96 -3.56
C PRO A 264 11.33 -7.47 -3.15
N PHE A 265 11.09 -7.25 -1.85
CA PHE A 265 9.81 -6.75 -1.36
C PHE A 265 9.61 -5.27 -1.71
N ILE A 266 10.65 -4.45 -1.58
CA ILE A 266 10.61 -3.04 -1.99
C ILE A 266 10.31 -2.90 -3.50
N ARG A 267 10.99 -3.68 -4.35
CA ARG A 267 10.72 -3.71 -5.80
C ARG A 267 9.32 -4.20 -6.11
N PHE A 268 8.81 -5.17 -5.36
CA PHE A 268 7.44 -5.63 -5.52
C PHE A 268 6.43 -4.52 -5.23
N ILE A 269 6.55 -3.82 -4.10
CA ILE A 269 5.69 -2.68 -3.76
C ILE A 269 5.86 -1.52 -4.76
N ALA A 270 7.08 -1.24 -5.20
CA ALA A 270 7.35 -0.25 -6.23
C ALA A 270 6.64 -0.58 -7.55
N LYS A 271 6.67 -1.85 -7.98
CA LYS A 271 5.91 -2.30 -9.13
C LYS A 271 4.40 -2.13 -8.95
N MET A 272 3.84 -2.55 -7.82
CA MET A 272 2.40 -2.37 -7.54
C MET A 272 2.00 -0.89 -7.53
N THR A 273 2.89 -0.02 -7.03
CA THR A 273 2.71 1.43 -7.04
C THR A 273 2.73 1.99 -8.45
N ASP A 274 3.69 1.56 -9.27
CA ASP A 274 3.82 1.95 -10.68
C ASP A 274 2.59 1.55 -11.51
N ASP A 275 2.14 0.30 -11.35
CA ASP A 275 0.97 -0.25 -12.03
C ASP A 275 -0.30 0.52 -11.60
N SER A 276 -0.43 0.84 -10.31
CA SER A 276 -1.55 1.66 -9.79
C SER A 276 -1.53 3.07 -10.40
N LEU A 277 -0.39 3.77 -10.34
CA LEU A 277 -0.24 5.10 -10.94
C LEU A 277 -0.59 5.10 -12.43
N GLN A 278 -0.06 4.14 -13.18
CA GLN A 278 -0.34 4.00 -14.60
C GLN A 278 -1.83 3.81 -14.87
N SER A 279 -2.50 2.96 -14.10
CA SER A 279 -3.95 2.73 -14.21
C SER A 279 -4.76 4.01 -14.00
N PHE A 280 -4.44 4.80 -12.96
CA PHE A 280 -5.12 6.06 -12.69
C PHE A 280 -4.86 7.13 -13.76
N ILE A 281 -3.61 7.29 -14.20
CA ILE A 281 -3.24 8.25 -15.25
C ILE A 281 -3.95 7.90 -16.56
N SER A 282 -3.88 6.64 -16.99
CA SER A 282 -4.57 6.17 -18.21
C SER A 282 -6.09 6.39 -18.12
N SER A 283 -6.69 6.11 -16.96
CA SER A 283 -8.14 6.30 -16.75
C SER A 283 -8.56 7.77 -16.83
N ALA A 284 -7.70 8.69 -16.39
CA ALA A 284 -7.97 10.13 -16.47
C ALA A 284 -7.82 10.70 -17.89
N SER A 285 -7.00 10.06 -18.74
CA SER A 285 -6.83 10.45 -20.15
C SER A 285 -8.02 10.04 -21.03
N ILE A 286 -8.77 9.02 -20.62
CA ILE A 286 -9.99 8.57 -21.31
C ILE A 286 -11.16 9.45 -20.83
N CYS A 287 -11.29 10.70 -21.34
CA CYS A 287 -12.50 11.52 -21.09
C CYS A 287 -13.66 10.93 -21.90
N ASP A 288 -14.80 10.68 -21.25
CA ASP A 288 -16.07 10.50 -21.96
C ASP A 288 -16.50 11.88 -22.48
N PRO A 289 -16.73 12.07 -23.80
CA PRO A 289 -17.08 13.37 -24.36
C PRO A 289 -18.30 14.05 -23.72
N LYS A 290 -19.16 13.28 -23.04
CA LYS A 290 -20.37 13.78 -22.37
C LYS A 290 -20.11 14.45 -21.02
N ASP A 291 -18.96 14.20 -20.39
CA ASP A 291 -18.62 14.67 -19.03
C ASP A 291 -17.58 15.80 -19.01
N CYS A 292 -17.07 16.20 -20.17
CA CYS A 292 -16.13 17.30 -20.32
C CYS A 292 -16.95 18.59 -20.59
N PRO A 293 -17.02 19.61 -19.69
CA PRO A 293 -17.52 20.92 -20.10
C PRO A 293 -16.62 21.44 -21.21
N GLU A 294 -17.20 21.81 -22.35
CA GLU A 294 -16.46 22.39 -23.46
C GLU A 294 -15.57 23.52 -22.93
N ASN A 295 -14.29 23.45 -23.29
CA ASN A 295 -13.28 24.44 -22.96
C ASN A 295 -13.83 25.86 -23.11
N GLY A 296 -13.64 26.65 -22.05
CA GLY A 296 -13.90 28.07 -22.06
C GLY A 296 -13.38 28.72 -23.33
N LYS A 297 -14.30 29.23 -24.15
CA LYS A 297 -13.99 30.27 -25.11
C LYS A 297 -13.44 31.45 -24.31
N ILE A 298 -12.12 31.62 -24.32
CA ILE A 298 -11.49 32.92 -24.13
C ILE A 298 -11.86 33.71 -25.39
N GLY A 299 -13.09 34.24 -25.39
CA GLY A 299 -13.58 35.20 -26.37
C GLY A 299 -13.68 36.52 -25.65
N GLY A 300 -12.64 37.35 -25.76
CA GLY A 300 -12.75 38.74 -25.39
C GLY A 300 -13.83 39.42 -26.23
N LYS A 301 -14.75 40.10 -25.56
CA LYS A 301 -15.21 41.45 -25.90
C LYS A 301 -16.17 41.94 -24.82
N ASP A 302 -15.80 43.10 -24.28
CA ASP A 302 -16.65 44.15 -23.74
C ASP A 302 -18.15 43.85 -23.64
N THR A 303 -18.68 43.95 -22.44
CA THR A 303 -19.73 44.94 -22.17
C THR A 303 -19.79 45.18 -20.67
N ALA A 304 -19.37 46.39 -20.31
CA ALA A 304 -19.82 47.04 -19.10
C ALA A 304 -21.35 47.14 -19.11
N SER A 305 -21.97 47.00 -17.93
CA SER A 305 -23.03 47.85 -17.38
C SER A 305 -24.16 47.08 -16.72
N LYS A 306 -24.43 47.47 -15.46
CA LYS A 306 -25.71 47.38 -14.73
C LYS A 306 -26.12 45.94 -14.33
N ILE A 307 -26.59 45.65 -13.12
CA ILE A 307 -27.58 46.36 -12.30
C ILE A 307 -27.28 46.12 -10.82
N ILE A 308 -27.29 47.21 -10.05
CA ILE A 308 -27.49 47.29 -8.60
C ILE A 308 -29.00 47.29 -8.34
N GLU A 309 -29.41 46.82 -7.14
CA GLU A 309 -30.66 47.12 -6.41
C GLU A 309 -31.86 46.14 -6.54
N THR A 310 -32.27 45.66 -5.34
CA THR A 310 -33.63 45.46 -4.76
C THR A 310 -34.69 44.71 -5.58
N ASP A 311 -35.37 43.68 -5.09
CA ASP A 311 -36.12 43.52 -3.82
C ASP A 311 -36.05 42.08 -3.28
#